data_AF-A0A846D4A0-F1
#
_entry.id   AF-A0A846D4A0-F1
#
_cell.length_a   1.000
_cell.length_b   1.000
_cell.length_c   1.000
_cell.angle_alpha   90.00
_cell.angle_beta   90.00
_cell.angle_gamma   90.00
#
_symmetry.space_group_name_H-M   'P 1'
#
loop_
_entity.id
_entity.type
_entity.pdbx_description
1 polymer ?
#
loop_
_entity_poly.entity_id
_entity_poly.type
_entity_poly.pdbx_seq_one_letter_code
_entity_poly.pdbx_strand_id
1 'polypeptide(L)'
;MDVPTFVLASASNARRRLLQTAGIEPVVCQSNFDESQVQHPEPATLVQILAEQKAKTVADQFSDALVLGCDSLLSIEGKIYGKPPNPSEAIARWQQMRGTTGELYTGHALIDLSRNKTIVRCGVTRVYFANVSDRAIEAYVATGEPLKCAGAFA
;
A
#
# COMPACT_ATOMS: atom_id res chain seq x y z
N MET A 1 -3.41 12.10 -30.47
CA MET A 1 -4.12 11.43 -29.37
C MET A 1 -3.51 12.00 -28.11
N ASP A 2 -4.26 12.85 -27.42
CA ASP A 2 -3.80 13.39 -26.15
C ASP A 2 -3.70 12.24 -25.15
N VAL A 3 -2.59 12.20 -24.42
CA VAL A 3 -2.37 11.21 -23.37
C VAL A 3 -3.38 11.52 -22.25
N PRO A 4 -4.21 10.57 -21.82
CA PRO A 4 -5.20 10.84 -20.78
C PRO A 4 -4.49 11.24 -19.49
N THR A 5 -5.12 12.15 -18.75
CA THR A 5 -4.63 12.55 -17.42
C THR A 5 -4.48 11.32 -16.54
N PHE A 6 -3.29 11.10 -15.99
CA PHE A 6 -3.04 10.00 -15.06
C PHE A 6 -3.17 10.51 -13.63
N VAL A 7 -4.10 9.95 -12.86
CA VAL A 7 -4.37 10.35 -11.47
C VAL A 7 -3.92 9.25 -10.52
N LEU A 8 -3.09 9.58 -9.54
CA LEU A 8 -2.74 8.70 -8.43
C LEU A 8 -3.65 9.01 -7.23
N ALA A 9 -4.57 8.10 -6.93
CA ALA A 9 -5.50 8.16 -5.81
C ALA A 9 -4.82 7.77 -4.46
N SER A 10 -3.66 8.37 -4.16
CA SER A 10 -2.84 8.01 -3.00
C SER A 10 -1.93 9.16 -2.54
N ALA A 11 -1.78 9.32 -1.23
CA ALA A 11 -0.78 10.22 -0.63
C ALA A 11 0.64 9.63 -0.52
N SER A 12 0.87 8.41 -1.06
CA SER A 12 2.16 7.73 -0.91
C SER A 12 3.24 8.32 -1.81
N ASN A 13 4.26 8.92 -1.18
CA ASN A 13 5.45 9.40 -1.88
C ASN A 13 6.18 8.30 -2.66
N ALA A 14 6.20 7.07 -2.13
CA ALA A 14 6.84 5.93 -2.78
C ALA A 14 6.14 5.56 -4.10
N ARG A 15 4.80 5.53 -4.10
CA ARG A 15 4.00 5.23 -5.31
C ARG A 15 4.11 6.32 -6.37
N ARG A 16 4.11 7.59 -5.94
CA ARG A 16 4.37 8.73 -6.84
C ARG A 16 5.73 8.57 -7.52
N ARG A 17 6.79 8.35 -6.73
CA ARG A 17 8.15 8.19 -7.24
C ARG A 17 8.28 7.00 -8.20
N LEU A 18 7.60 5.88 -7.91
CA LEU A 18 7.57 4.71 -8.80
C LEU A 18 6.99 5.06 -10.18
N LEU A 19 5.86 5.76 -10.23
CA LEU A 19 5.25 6.21 -11.50
C LEU A 19 6.18 7.15 -12.26
N GLN A 20 6.78 8.12 -11.59
CA GLN A 20 7.72 9.07 -12.20
C GLN A 20 8.95 8.36 -12.77
N THR A 21 9.46 7.34 -12.08
CA THR A 21 10.58 6.53 -12.56
C THR A 21 10.20 5.71 -13.80
N ALA A 22 8.92 5.35 -13.93
CA ALA A 22 8.36 4.71 -15.13
C ALA A 22 8.00 5.72 -16.25
N GLY A 23 8.28 7.01 -16.09
CA GLY A 23 7.99 8.06 -17.07
C GLY A 23 6.55 8.57 -17.04
N ILE A 24 5.79 8.28 -15.98
CA ILE A 24 4.41 8.76 -15.78
C ILE A 24 4.46 9.89 -14.75
N GLU A 25 3.98 11.09 -15.12
CA GLU A 25 3.80 12.21 -14.20
C GLU A 25 2.34 12.27 -13.73
N PRO A 26 2.00 11.73 -12.54
CA PRO A 26 0.61 11.68 -12.09
C PRO A 26 0.16 12.99 -11.44
N VAL A 27 -1.11 13.33 -11.65
CA VAL A 27 -1.85 14.22 -10.74
C VAL A 27 -2.10 13.43 -9.45
N VAL A 28 -1.55 13.90 -8.33
CA VAL A 28 -1.74 13.24 -7.04
C VAL A 28 -3.00 13.76 -6.37
N CYS A 29 -3.94 12.87 -6.08
CA CYS A 29 -5.15 13.19 -5.32
C CYS A 29 -5.32 12.17 -4.20
N GLN A 30 -5.40 12.61 -2.95
CA GLN A 30 -5.57 11.72 -1.81
C GLN A 30 -7.04 11.30 -1.69
N SER A 31 -7.31 9.98 -1.67
CA SER A 31 -8.70 9.48 -1.60
C SER A 31 -9.41 9.78 -0.29
N ASN A 32 -8.69 9.86 0.83
CA ASN A 32 -9.28 9.98 2.19
C ASN A 32 -10.34 8.92 2.52
N PHE A 33 -10.34 7.79 1.80
CA PHE A 33 -11.25 6.67 2.04
C PHE A 33 -10.99 6.06 3.43
N ASP A 34 -12.05 5.85 4.20
CA ASP A 34 -12.00 5.21 5.52
C ASP A 34 -11.87 3.68 5.37
N GLU A 35 -10.63 3.20 5.48
CA GLU A 35 -10.30 1.78 5.32
C GLU A 35 -10.94 0.87 6.38
N SER A 36 -11.33 1.42 7.53
CA SER A 36 -11.92 0.63 8.63
C SER A 36 -13.28 0.02 8.30
N GLN A 37 -13.93 0.54 7.25
CA GLN A 37 -15.23 0.09 6.75
C GLN A 37 -15.14 -1.21 5.95
N VAL A 38 -13.93 -1.64 5.56
CA VAL A 38 -13.71 -2.83 4.75
C VAL A 38 -12.90 -3.84 5.54
N GLN A 39 -13.50 -5.00 5.77
CA GLN A 39 -12.82 -6.14 6.37
C GLN A 39 -13.03 -7.36 5.48
N HIS A 40 -11.96 -8.12 5.27
CA HIS A 40 -12.02 -9.36 4.53
C HIS A 40 -10.94 -10.31 5.07
N PRO A 41 -11.25 -11.61 5.26
CA PRO A 41 -10.30 -12.56 5.83
C PRO A 41 -9.15 -12.91 4.88
N GLU A 42 -9.39 -12.84 3.57
CA GLU A 42 -8.36 -13.09 2.56
C GLU A 42 -7.60 -11.80 2.23
N PRO A 43 -6.27 -11.73 2.46
CA PRO A 43 -5.48 -10.53 2.24
C PRO A 43 -5.49 -10.01 0.81
N ALA A 44 -5.43 -10.92 -0.17
CA ALA A 44 -5.43 -10.58 -1.59
C ALA A 44 -6.73 -9.89 -2.00
N THR A 45 -7.86 -10.35 -1.48
CA THR A 45 -9.17 -9.76 -1.74
C THR A 45 -9.33 -8.43 -0.99
N LEU A 46 -8.83 -8.34 0.25
CA LEU A 46 -8.85 -7.09 1.02
C LEU A 46 -8.14 -5.94 0.29
N VAL A 47 -6.89 -6.14 -0.15
CA VAL A 47 -6.13 -5.08 -0.84
C VAL A 47 -6.75 -4.70 -2.18
N GLN A 48 -7.41 -5.63 -2.86
CA GLN A 48 -8.11 -5.35 -4.12
C GLN A 48 -9.32 -4.45 -3.90
N ILE A 49 -10.15 -4.77 -2.91
CA ILE A 49 -11.31 -3.95 -2.54
C ILE A 49 -10.85 -2.56 -2.11
N LEU A 50 -9.86 -2.47 -1.22
CA LEU A 50 -9.33 -1.20 -0.73
C LEU A 50 -8.73 -0.35 -1.87
N ALA A 51 -7.97 -0.94 -2.78
CA ALA A 51 -7.41 -0.24 -3.93
C ALA A 51 -8.52 0.32 -4.84
N GLU A 52 -9.55 -0.48 -5.12
CA GLU A 52 -10.69 -0.06 -5.94
C GLU A 52 -11.50 1.06 -5.29
N GLN A 53 -11.80 0.94 -3.99
CA GLN A 53 -12.53 1.98 -3.27
C GLN A 53 -11.77 3.30 -3.25
N LYS A 54 -10.45 3.26 -3.01
CA LYS A 54 -9.59 4.46 -3.06
C LYS A 54 -9.63 5.12 -4.44
N ALA A 55 -9.56 4.35 -5.51
CA ALA A 55 -9.68 4.87 -6.88
C ALA A 55 -11.06 5.51 -7.12
N LYS A 56 -12.14 4.82 -6.72
CA LYS A 56 -13.52 5.29 -6.87
C LYS A 56 -13.78 6.61 -6.13
N THR A 57 -13.28 6.77 -4.90
CA THR A 57 -13.45 8.01 -4.12
C THR A 57 -12.87 9.25 -4.83
N VAL A 58 -11.84 9.06 -5.67
CA VAL A 58 -11.21 10.15 -6.43
C VAL A 58 -11.84 10.30 -7.81
N ALA A 59 -12.38 9.23 -8.38
CA ALA A 59 -12.86 9.17 -9.76
C ALA A 59 -13.87 10.28 -10.12
N ASP A 60 -14.83 10.55 -9.23
CA ASP A 60 -15.90 11.52 -9.46
C ASP A 60 -15.41 12.99 -9.58
N GLN A 61 -14.15 13.26 -9.24
CA GLN A 61 -13.54 14.59 -9.38
C GLN A 61 -13.04 14.89 -10.80
N PHE A 62 -13.07 13.89 -11.69
CA PHE A 62 -12.52 13.99 -13.04
C PHE A 62 -13.57 13.57 -14.08
N SER A 63 -13.61 14.25 -15.22
CA SER A 63 -14.48 13.88 -16.34
C SER A 63 -13.83 12.90 -17.31
N ASP A 64 -12.49 12.94 -17.43
CA ASP A 64 -11.69 12.07 -18.27
C ASP A 64 -10.28 11.89 -17.66
N ALA A 65 -9.99 10.68 -17.19
CA ALA A 65 -8.72 10.32 -16.57
C ALA A 65 -8.56 8.80 -16.48
N LEU A 66 -7.29 8.39 -16.32
CA LEU A 66 -6.93 7.08 -15.76
C LEU A 66 -6.66 7.26 -14.26
N VAL A 67 -7.51 6.70 -13.41
CA VAL A 67 -7.41 6.84 -11.94
C VAL A 67 -6.86 5.55 -11.34
N LEU A 68 -5.66 5.63 -10.76
CA LEU A 68 -4.96 4.52 -10.12
C LEU A 68 -5.10 4.60 -8.59
N GLY A 69 -5.80 3.63 -8.00
CA GLY A 69 -5.81 3.37 -6.56
C GLY A 69 -4.91 2.18 -6.21
N CYS A 70 -4.27 2.24 -5.04
CA CYS A 70 -3.39 1.18 -4.57
C CYS A 70 -3.54 0.97 -3.06
N ASP A 71 -3.44 -0.29 -2.64
CA ASP A 71 -3.39 -0.67 -1.23
C ASP A 71 -2.33 -1.76 -0.98
N SER A 72 -1.75 -1.79 0.22
CA SER A 72 -0.69 -2.74 0.57
C SER A 72 -0.81 -3.19 2.02
N LEU A 73 -0.65 -4.49 2.28
CA LEU A 73 -0.58 -5.04 3.63
C LEU A 73 0.44 -6.18 3.70
N LEU A 74 1.06 -6.34 4.87
CA LEU A 74 1.93 -7.48 5.18
C LEU A 74 1.13 -8.55 5.93
N SER A 75 1.24 -9.80 5.48
CA SER A 75 0.76 -10.98 6.20
C SER A 75 1.94 -11.82 6.67
N ILE A 76 1.94 -12.21 7.94
CA ILE A 76 2.91 -13.18 8.48
C ILE A 76 2.11 -14.23 9.23
N GLU A 77 2.28 -15.50 8.83
CA GLU A 77 1.54 -16.64 9.40
C GLU A 77 0.00 -16.41 9.42
N GLY A 78 -0.53 -15.75 8.38
CA GLY A 78 -1.95 -15.44 8.25
C GLY A 78 -2.44 -14.24 9.08
N LYS A 79 -1.55 -13.56 9.84
CA LYS A 79 -1.87 -12.34 10.57
C LYS A 79 -1.52 -11.10 9.75
N ILE A 80 -2.47 -10.18 9.64
CA ILE A 80 -2.31 -8.93 8.91
C ILE A 80 -1.70 -7.86 9.81
N TYR A 81 -0.64 -7.20 9.34
CA TYR A 81 0.03 -6.11 10.04
C TYR A 81 -0.13 -4.80 9.27
N GLY A 82 -0.90 -3.88 9.86
CA GLY A 82 -0.95 -2.48 9.43
C GLY A 82 0.26 -1.68 9.89
N LYS A 83 0.16 -0.35 9.85
CA LYS A 83 1.17 0.54 10.45
C LYS A 83 1.19 0.36 11.97
N PRO A 84 2.37 0.33 12.62
CA PRO A 84 2.42 0.27 14.07
C PRO A 84 1.99 1.62 14.68
N PRO A 85 1.15 1.64 15.72
CA PRO A 85 0.70 2.86 16.39
C PRO A 85 1.81 3.57 17.18
N ASN A 86 2.86 2.86 17.61
CA ASN A 86 3.94 3.42 18.42
C ASN A 86 5.26 2.62 18.29
N PRO A 87 6.40 3.18 18.75
CA PRO A 87 7.71 2.50 18.70
C PRO A 87 7.75 1.14 19.41
N SER A 88 7.13 1.01 20.59
CA SER A 88 7.16 -0.25 21.35
C SER A 88 6.48 -1.38 20.57
N GLU A 89 5.35 -1.08 19.94
CA GLU A 89 4.63 -2.02 19.08
C GLU A 89 5.43 -2.35 17.79
N ALA A 90 6.16 -1.38 17.23
CA ALA A 90 7.06 -1.64 16.11
C ALA A 90 8.22 -2.59 16.49
N ILE A 91 8.81 -2.40 17.67
CA ILE A 91 9.87 -3.28 18.21
C ILE A 91 9.32 -4.70 18.43
N ALA A 92 8.17 -4.82 19.11
CA ALA A 92 7.55 -6.11 19.38
C ALA A 92 7.23 -6.89 18.09
N ARG A 93 6.73 -6.19 17.05
CA ARG A 93 6.54 -6.78 15.73
C ARG A 93 7.86 -7.25 15.15
N TRP A 94 8.89 -6.41 15.09
CA TRP A 94 10.21 -6.81 14.57
C TRP A 94 10.81 -8.03 15.27
N GLN A 95 10.64 -8.15 16.59
CA GLN A 95 11.08 -9.31 17.36
C GLN A 95 10.34 -10.61 16.97
N GLN A 96 9.08 -10.51 16.55
CA GLN A 96 8.31 -11.64 16.00
C GLN A 96 8.67 -11.93 14.54
N MET A 97 8.98 -10.90 13.75
CA MET A 97 9.26 -11.03 12.32
C MET A 97 10.69 -11.53 12.03
N ARG A 98 11.69 -11.23 12.87
CA ARG A 98 13.07 -11.58 12.58
C ARG A 98 13.24 -13.09 12.36
N GLY A 99 13.97 -13.46 11.31
CA GLY A 99 14.18 -14.86 10.93
C GLY A 99 12.96 -15.57 10.36
N THR A 100 11.82 -14.90 10.19
CA THR A 100 10.61 -15.47 9.59
C THR A 100 10.43 -15.01 8.14
N THR A 101 9.33 -15.41 7.53
CA THR A 101 8.95 -15.03 6.16
C THR A 101 7.54 -14.47 6.16
N GLY A 102 7.34 -13.38 5.44
CA GLY A 102 6.04 -12.74 5.24
C GLY A 102 5.64 -12.63 3.78
N GLU A 103 4.37 -12.37 3.54
CA GLU A 103 3.81 -12.11 2.22
C GLU A 103 3.24 -10.68 2.18
N LEU A 104 3.83 -9.84 1.34
CA LEU A 104 3.39 -8.48 1.08
C LEU A 104 2.41 -8.50 -0.10
N TYR A 105 1.14 -8.23 0.19
CA TYR A 105 0.09 -8.12 -0.80
C TYR A 105 -0.02 -6.66 -1.23
N THR A 106 -0.08 -6.41 -2.54
CA THR A 106 -0.39 -5.08 -3.07
C THR A 106 -1.48 -5.16 -4.11
N GLY A 107 -2.63 -4.57 -3.78
CA GLY A 107 -3.77 -4.39 -4.67
C GLY A 107 -3.61 -3.11 -5.48
N HIS A 108 -4.00 -3.17 -6.74
CA HIS A 108 -4.03 -2.03 -7.65
C HIS A 108 -5.35 -2.04 -8.42
N ALA A 109 -5.98 -0.88 -8.52
CA ALA A 109 -7.17 -0.67 -9.31
C ALA A 109 -6.95 0.49 -10.26
N LEU A 110 -7.16 0.27 -11.56
CA LEU A 110 -7.11 1.29 -12.59
C LEU A 110 -8.52 1.48 -13.16
N ILE A 111 -9.04 2.70 -13.03
CA ILE A 111 -10.33 3.11 -13.60
C ILE A 111 -10.04 3.98 -14.82
N ASP A 112 -10.51 3.55 -15.98
CA ASP A 112 -10.52 4.32 -17.23
C ASP A 112 -11.91 4.96 -17.38
N LEU A 113 -12.01 6.26 -17.07
CA LEU A 113 -13.26 7.01 -17.11
C LEU A 113 -13.82 7.14 -18.53
N SER A 114 -12.93 7.31 -19.52
CA SER A 114 -13.32 7.46 -20.92
C SER A 114 -14.01 6.20 -21.47
N ARG A 115 -13.58 5.03 -21.00
CA ARG A 115 -14.10 3.72 -21.44
C ARG A 115 -15.04 3.07 -20.44
N ASN A 116 -15.31 3.72 -19.31
CA ASN A 116 -16.05 3.17 -18.18
C ASN A 116 -15.59 1.75 -17.81
N LYS A 117 -14.27 1.56 -17.69
CA LYS A 117 -13.65 0.25 -17.45
C LYS A 117 -12.80 0.28 -16.19
N THR A 118 -12.98 -0.72 -15.35
CA THR A 118 -12.15 -0.93 -14.15
C THR A 118 -11.38 -2.24 -14.27
N ILE A 119 -10.09 -2.19 -13.94
CA ILE A 119 -9.23 -3.38 -13.81
C ILE A 119 -8.65 -3.38 -12.41
N VAL A 120 -8.88 -4.48 -11.68
CA VAL A 120 -8.33 -4.69 -10.33
C VAL A 120 -7.43 -5.92 -10.33
N ARG A 121 -6.24 -5.82 -9.74
CA ARG A 121 -5.26 -6.91 -9.65
C ARG A 121 -4.54 -6.87 -8.30
N CYS A 122 -4.01 -8.02 -7.88
CA CYS A 122 -3.13 -8.14 -6.72
C CYS A 122 -1.79 -8.75 -7.13
N GLY A 123 -0.69 -8.16 -6.68
CA GLY A 123 0.63 -8.77 -6.69
C GLY A 123 1.01 -9.22 -5.28
N VAL A 124 1.75 -10.33 -5.17
CA VAL A 124 2.24 -10.85 -3.89
C VAL A 124 3.75 -10.97 -3.95
N THR A 125 4.44 -10.39 -2.97
CA THR A 125 5.89 -10.47 -2.81
C THR A 125 6.23 -11.19 -1.52
N ARG A 126 7.07 -12.21 -1.59
CA ARG A 126 7.56 -12.92 -0.40
C ARG A 126 8.80 -12.20 0.17
N VAL A 127 8.75 -11.87 1.45
CA VAL A 127 9.79 -11.13 2.17
C VAL A 127 10.43 -12.04 3.20
N TYR A 128 11.75 -12.20 3.11
CA TYR A 128 12.54 -12.98 4.07
C TYR A 128 13.21 -12.03 5.05
N PHE A 129 12.87 -12.14 6.32
CA PHE A 129 13.41 -11.26 7.35
C PHE A 129 14.70 -11.84 7.94
N ALA A 130 15.75 -11.03 7.99
CA ALA A 130 17.00 -11.43 8.64
C ALA A 130 16.80 -11.67 10.15
N ASN A 131 17.62 -12.55 10.73
CA ASN A 131 17.65 -12.72 12.18
C ASN A 131 18.49 -11.61 12.82
N VAL A 132 17.85 -10.48 13.14
CA VAL A 132 18.50 -9.27 13.65
C VAL A 132 18.47 -9.18 15.19
N SER A 133 19.53 -8.62 15.77
CA SER A 133 19.61 -8.39 17.23
C SER A 133 18.61 -7.33 17.70
N ASP A 134 18.23 -7.38 18.98
CA ASP A 134 17.33 -6.38 19.59
C ASP A 134 17.89 -4.96 19.47
N ARG A 135 19.21 -4.79 19.65
CA ARG A 135 19.89 -3.50 19.43
C ARG A 135 19.69 -2.96 18.01
N ALA A 136 19.74 -3.82 17.00
CA ALA A 136 19.53 -3.41 15.61
C ALA A 136 18.06 -3.02 15.35
N ILE A 137 17.12 -3.77 15.94
CA ILE A 137 15.69 -3.46 15.87
C ILE A 137 15.41 -2.10 16.50
N GLU A 138 15.90 -1.85 17.72
CA GLU A 138 15.73 -0.58 18.42
C GLU A 138 16.32 0.58 17.64
N ALA A 139 17.53 0.41 17.11
CA ALA A 139 18.19 1.42 16.29
C ALA A 139 17.39 1.74 15.02
N TYR A 140 16.83 0.72 14.34
CA TYR A 140 15.99 0.93 13.17
C TYR A 140 14.68 1.65 13.51
N VAL A 141 13.99 1.23 14.58
CA VAL A 141 12.75 1.88 15.04
C VAL A 141 13.00 3.34 15.47
N ALA A 142 14.16 3.63 16.07
CA ALA A 142 14.55 4.98 16.47
C ALA A 142 14.68 5.96 15.30
N THR A 143 14.86 5.47 14.06
CA THR A 143 14.83 6.33 12.85
C THR A 143 13.43 6.89 12.56
N GLY A 144 12.37 6.28 13.12
CA GLY A 144 10.98 6.60 12.84
C GLY A 144 10.48 6.11 11.47
N GLU A 145 11.34 5.50 10.64
CA GLU A 145 10.97 4.96 9.34
C GLU A 145 9.95 3.82 9.45
N PRO A 146 10.12 2.81 10.33
CA PRO A 146 9.13 1.73 10.53
C PRO A 146 7.71 2.20 10.81
N LEU A 147 7.56 3.34 11.49
CA LEU A 147 6.26 3.85 11.92
C LEU A 147 5.38 4.31 10.75
N LYS A 148 6.00 4.57 9.59
CA LYS A 148 5.31 5.06 8.39
C LYS A 148 4.85 3.93 7.48
N CYS A 149 5.28 2.69 7.74
CA CYS A 149 5.10 1.56 6.84
C CYS A 149 4.20 0.47 7.43
N ALA A 150 3.34 -0.10 6.59
CA ALA A 150 2.59 -1.30 6.97
C ALA A 150 3.58 -2.44 7.21
N GLY A 151 3.41 -3.18 8.31
CA GLY A 151 4.35 -4.23 8.70
C GLY A 151 5.65 -3.73 9.33
N ALA A 152 5.80 -2.43 9.59
CA ALA A 152 6.95 -1.84 10.30
C ALA A 152 8.31 -1.97 9.58
N PHE A 153 8.35 -2.14 8.25
CA PHE A 153 9.60 -2.15 7.46
C PHE A 153 9.41 -1.45 6.12
N ALA A 154 10.51 -1.01 5.50
CA ALA A 154 10.53 -0.40 4.16
C ALA A 154 11.50 -1.14 3.23
#